data_AF-A0A495JFM4-F1
#
_entry.id   AF-A0A495JFM4-F1
#
_cell.length_a   1.000
_cell.length_b   1.000
_cell.length_c   1.000
_cell.angle_alpha   90.00
_cell.angle_beta   90.00
_cell.angle_gamma   90.00
#
_symmetry.space_group_name_H-M   'P 1'
#
loop_
_entity.id
_entity.type
_entity.pdbx_description
1 polymer ?
#
loop_
_entity_poly.entity_id
_entity_poly.type
_entity_poly.pdbx_seq_one_letter_code
_entity_poly.pdbx_strand_id
1 'polypeptide(L)'
;MRPGDLLRQLDRRLLPPLARGLVRLGQGPLRMRVLTTAALFSSVAVLVTAVWAADRAQVGGDTTVGEVTRVGVIEGESIPGYVESSRSELKALVATPPDEPGGETYALVTLAAYLAPDRLTPIIGDVSVSEVFGRVPRPQTQTELVRIPAMRIPADVVAGMRRVAERKDREAADYRARAAELPPDADQELRRLYDSGAQVALDEATAYGSGCSCVYAAIVRATPTVLDRVAARPGVRAVDAAPEVRRLDRAVFTPPLPEQRDVVRPPADDGSPTPSGGSTTAPASGTPAPDPSLDPTPPSTPPTAPVSVSPPTSEPTTAPPSAPQPPVEPSTPAPPVASTVPAVADDVLVEPTEIVEVEAR
;
A
#
# COMPACT_ATOMS: atom_id res chain seq x y z
N MET A 1 -0.86 -46.73 -21.09
CA MET A 1 -0.11 -46.61 -22.35
C MET A 1 1.24 -45.98 -22.03
N ARG A 2 2.35 -46.57 -22.48
CA ARG A 2 3.71 -46.11 -22.12
C ARG A 2 4.12 -44.94 -23.02
N PRO A 3 4.74 -43.87 -22.49
CA PRO A 3 5.09 -42.66 -23.25
C PRO A 3 6.05 -42.92 -24.42
N GLY A 4 6.85 -44.00 -24.36
CA GLY A 4 7.75 -44.40 -25.45
C GLY A 4 7.05 -44.91 -26.72
N ASP A 5 5.85 -45.48 -26.60
CA ASP A 5 5.09 -45.98 -27.77
C ASP A 5 4.45 -44.82 -28.55
N LEU A 6 4.09 -43.74 -27.84
CA LEU A 6 3.48 -42.55 -28.41
C LEU A 6 4.50 -41.73 -29.22
N LEU A 7 5.74 -41.64 -28.75
CA LEU A 7 6.85 -41.03 -29.48
C LEU A 7 7.22 -41.81 -30.75
N ARG A 8 7.27 -43.15 -30.69
CA ARG A 8 7.52 -43.99 -31.89
C ARG A 8 6.39 -43.93 -32.91
N GLN A 9 5.15 -43.75 -32.46
CA GLN A 9 3.99 -43.64 -33.33
C GLN A 9 3.92 -42.28 -34.03
N LEU A 10 4.33 -41.20 -33.34
CA LEU A 10 4.51 -39.88 -33.94
C LEU A 10 5.63 -39.88 -34.98
N ASP A 11 6.78 -40.48 -34.66
CA ASP A 11 7.95 -40.50 -35.53
C ASP A 11 7.67 -41.24 -36.86
N ARG A 12 6.94 -42.36 -36.78
CA ARG A 12 6.53 -43.14 -37.98
C ARG A 12 5.46 -42.47 -38.84
N ARG A 13 4.62 -41.59 -38.28
CA ARG A 13 3.55 -40.92 -39.05
C ARG A 13 4.00 -39.58 -39.64
N LEU A 14 4.92 -38.87 -38.98
CA LEU A 14 5.31 -37.50 -39.39
C LEU A 14 6.55 -37.45 -40.30
N LEU A 15 7.49 -38.39 -40.19
CA LEU A 15 8.70 -38.37 -41.02
C LEU A 15 8.47 -38.66 -42.53
N PRO A 16 7.61 -39.63 -42.93
CA PRO A 16 7.42 -39.93 -44.36
C PRO A 16 6.81 -38.80 -45.21
N PRO A 17 5.85 -37.98 -44.73
CA PRO A 17 5.34 -36.85 -45.52
C PRO A 17 6.31 -35.66 -45.56
N LEU A 18 7.07 -35.41 -44.48
CA LEU A 18 8.05 -34.32 -44.45
C LEU A 18 9.25 -34.58 -45.38
N ALA A 19 9.71 -35.83 -45.46
CA ALA A 19 10.78 -36.22 -46.38
C ALA A 19 10.39 -36.03 -47.87
N ARG A 20 9.11 -36.23 -48.23
CA ARG A 20 8.62 -36.01 -49.60
C ARG A 20 8.37 -34.54 -49.93
N GLY A 21 8.04 -33.71 -48.93
CA GLY A 21 7.89 -32.26 -49.09
C GLY A 21 9.22 -31.55 -49.36
N LEU A 22 10.30 -31.99 -48.69
CA LEU A 22 11.63 -31.38 -48.82
C LEU A 22 12.30 -31.63 -50.17
N VAL A 23 12.02 -32.74 -50.85
CA VAL A 23 12.62 -33.06 -52.17
C VAL A 23 11.97 -32.24 -53.30
N ARG A 24 10.71 -31.78 -53.16
CA ARG A 24 10.05 -30.90 -54.14
C ARG A 24 10.39 -29.41 -53.99
N LEU A 25 11.02 -29.01 -52.89
CA LEU A 25 11.51 -27.64 -52.65
C LEU A 25 12.90 -27.38 -53.25
N GLY A 26 13.38 -28.27 -54.13
CA GLY A 26 14.76 -28.33 -54.61
C GLY A 26 15.25 -27.15 -55.45
N GLN A 27 14.47 -26.52 -56.33
CA GLN A 27 15.04 -25.55 -57.29
C GLN A 27 14.04 -24.47 -57.74
N GLY A 28 13.89 -23.38 -56.98
CA GLY A 28 13.18 -22.20 -57.48
C GLY A 28 13.31 -20.95 -56.59
N PRO A 29 13.10 -19.75 -57.15
CA PRO A 29 13.17 -18.46 -56.44
C PRO A 29 12.17 -18.34 -55.27
N LEU A 30 11.18 -19.24 -55.23
CA LEU A 30 10.27 -19.43 -54.11
C LEU A 30 10.97 -19.92 -52.84
N ARG A 31 12.05 -20.71 -52.94
CA ARG A 31 12.85 -21.14 -51.76
C ARG A 31 13.50 -19.94 -51.09
N MET A 32 13.99 -18.98 -51.88
CA MET A 32 14.58 -17.75 -51.33
C MET A 32 13.52 -16.92 -50.62
N ARG A 33 12.31 -16.80 -51.19
CA ARG A 33 11.18 -16.11 -50.55
C ARG A 33 10.73 -16.79 -49.25
N VAL A 34 10.62 -18.12 -49.24
CA VAL A 34 10.23 -18.88 -48.04
C VAL A 34 11.30 -18.83 -46.96
N LEU A 35 12.59 -18.87 -47.33
CA LEU A 35 13.68 -18.71 -46.37
C LEU A 35 13.73 -17.28 -45.81
N THR A 36 13.48 -16.26 -46.64
CA THR A 36 13.41 -14.87 -46.15
C THR A 36 12.23 -14.64 -45.21
N THR A 37 11.05 -15.20 -45.50
CA THR A 37 9.89 -15.06 -44.61
C THR A 37 10.08 -15.83 -43.31
N ALA A 38 10.64 -17.04 -43.36
CA ALA A 38 10.96 -17.82 -42.17
C ALA A 38 12.02 -17.13 -41.30
N ALA A 39 13.04 -16.53 -41.92
CA ALA A 39 14.04 -15.74 -41.20
C ALA A 39 13.42 -14.51 -40.54
N LEU A 40 12.56 -13.77 -41.25
CA LEU A 40 11.85 -12.60 -40.71
C LEU A 40 10.96 -13.00 -39.53
N PHE A 41 10.19 -14.07 -39.65
CA PHE A 41 9.35 -14.58 -38.56
C PHE A 41 10.18 -15.02 -37.36
N SER A 42 11.33 -15.66 -37.59
CA SER A 42 12.23 -16.06 -36.51
C SER A 42 12.81 -14.84 -35.79
N SER A 43 13.25 -13.83 -36.54
CA SER A 43 13.75 -12.57 -35.97
C SER A 43 12.68 -11.83 -35.17
N VAL A 44 11.44 -11.76 -35.69
CA VAL A 44 10.31 -11.15 -34.97
C VAL A 44 9.97 -11.95 -33.71
N ALA A 45 9.93 -13.28 -33.79
CA ALA A 45 9.68 -14.12 -32.63
C ALA A 45 10.76 -13.91 -31.55
N VAL A 46 12.04 -13.88 -31.93
CA VAL A 46 13.16 -13.61 -31.02
C VAL A 46 13.03 -12.22 -30.40
N LEU A 47 12.72 -11.18 -31.18
CA LEU A 47 12.50 -9.83 -30.67
C LEU A 47 11.30 -9.76 -29.71
N VAL A 48 10.19 -10.40 -30.04
CA VAL A 48 9.01 -10.47 -29.16
C VAL A 48 9.34 -11.21 -27.87
N THR A 49 10.05 -12.34 -27.93
CA THR A 49 10.50 -13.04 -26.72
C THR A 49 11.53 -12.24 -25.93
N ALA A 50 12.41 -11.50 -26.59
CA ALA A 50 13.39 -10.65 -25.93
C ALA A 50 12.72 -9.45 -25.26
N VAL A 51 11.73 -8.81 -25.91
CA VAL A 51 10.92 -7.74 -25.31
C VAL A 51 10.09 -8.29 -24.16
N TRP A 52 9.47 -9.46 -24.31
CA TRP A 52 8.65 -10.09 -23.27
C TRP A 52 9.48 -10.60 -22.08
N ALA A 53 10.73 -11.01 -22.32
CA ALA A 53 11.70 -11.35 -21.29
C ALA A 53 12.32 -10.10 -20.66
N ALA A 54 12.55 -9.04 -21.43
CA ALA A 54 13.01 -7.75 -20.95
C ALA A 54 11.94 -7.11 -20.06
N ASP A 55 10.67 -7.10 -20.46
CA ASP A 55 9.55 -6.62 -19.61
C ASP A 55 9.45 -7.37 -18.28
N ARG A 56 9.82 -8.66 -18.27
CA ARG A 56 9.93 -9.45 -17.02
C ARG A 56 11.23 -9.20 -16.25
N ALA A 57 12.32 -8.92 -16.94
CA ALA A 57 13.62 -8.63 -16.33
C ALA A 57 13.71 -7.18 -15.84
N GLN A 58 12.91 -6.27 -16.39
CA GLN A 58 12.74 -4.88 -15.96
C GLN A 58 12.03 -4.77 -14.59
N VAL A 59 11.60 -5.90 -14.01
CA VAL A 59 11.18 -6.00 -12.60
C VAL A 59 12.39 -6.05 -11.63
N GLY A 60 13.63 -6.06 -12.14
CA GLY A 60 14.84 -5.78 -11.36
C GLY A 60 15.47 -4.46 -11.81
N GLY A 61 15.24 -3.39 -11.06
CA GLY A 61 15.68 -2.04 -11.38
C GLY A 61 17.19 -1.83 -11.31
N ASP A 62 17.57 -0.71 -11.91
CA ASP A 62 18.92 -0.22 -12.10
C ASP A 62 19.66 0.03 -10.76
N THR A 63 20.78 -0.66 -10.55
CA THR A 63 21.53 -0.74 -9.27
C THR A 63 22.29 0.55 -8.87
N THR A 64 21.95 1.70 -9.44
CA THR A 64 22.71 2.95 -9.25
C THR A 64 21.91 4.14 -8.71
N VAL A 65 20.88 3.91 -7.89
CA VAL A 65 20.47 4.72 -6.71
C VAL A 65 19.69 3.75 -5.84
N GLY A 66 20.04 3.56 -4.56
CA GLY A 66 19.51 2.48 -3.72
C GLY A 66 18.03 2.16 -3.96
N GLU A 67 17.77 1.08 -4.68
CA GLU A 67 16.42 0.67 -5.08
C GLU A 67 15.64 0.29 -3.82
N VAL A 68 14.67 1.11 -3.46
CA VAL A 68 13.78 0.86 -2.33
C VAL A 68 12.60 0.07 -2.86
N THR A 69 12.46 -1.18 -2.42
CA THR A 69 11.31 -2.01 -2.78
C THR A 69 10.04 -1.35 -2.24
N ARG A 70 9.06 -1.12 -3.11
CA ARG A 70 7.76 -0.55 -2.72
C ARG A 70 6.71 -1.66 -2.74
N VAL A 71 5.92 -1.74 -1.67
CA VAL A 71 4.83 -2.70 -1.50
C VAL A 71 3.56 -1.94 -1.14
N GLY A 72 2.41 -2.35 -1.67
CA GLY A 72 1.17 -1.59 -1.57
C GLY A 72 0.93 -0.71 -2.79
N VAL A 73 0.08 0.31 -2.61
CA VAL A 73 -0.47 1.08 -3.73
C VAL A 73 0.30 2.37 -3.99
N ILE A 74 0.18 2.88 -5.22
CA ILE A 74 0.64 4.23 -5.61
C ILE A 74 -0.54 5.16 -5.93
N GLU A 75 -0.29 6.47 -5.93
CA GLU A 75 -1.32 7.46 -6.24
C GLU A 75 -1.91 7.24 -7.65
N GLY A 76 -3.24 7.36 -7.77
CA GLY A 76 -3.97 7.14 -9.02
C GLY A 76 -4.19 5.66 -9.38
N GLU A 77 -3.65 4.71 -8.60
CA GLU A 77 -3.83 3.29 -8.86
C GLU A 77 -5.26 2.81 -8.58
N SER A 78 -5.73 1.85 -9.38
CA SER A 78 -7.01 1.18 -9.16
C SER A 78 -6.94 0.24 -7.97
N ILE A 79 -7.77 0.49 -6.97
CA ILE A 79 -7.88 -0.36 -5.79
C ILE A 79 -8.38 -1.77 -6.11
N PRO A 80 -9.44 -1.97 -6.92
CA PRO A 80 -9.85 -3.31 -7.32
C PRO A 80 -8.77 -4.05 -8.10
N GLY A 81 -8.03 -3.34 -8.97
CA GLY A 81 -6.90 -3.89 -9.72
C GLY A 81 -5.80 -4.39 -8.80
N TYR A 82 -5.38 -3.56 -7.83
CA TYR A 82 -4.41 -3.93 -6.80
C TYR A 82 -4.84 -5.19 -6.02
N VAL A 83 -6.07 -5.23 -5.50
CA VAL A 83 -6.57 -6.37 -4.72
C VAL A 83 -6.55 -7.67 -5.54
N GLU A 84 -6.91 -7.60 -6.82
CA GLU A 84 -6.89 -8.78 -7.69
C GLU A 84 -5.47 -9.23 -8.05
N SER A 85 -4.55 -8.28 -8.28
CA SER A 85 -3.13 -8.56 -8.52
C SER A 85 -2.50 -9.27 -7.32
N SER A 86 -2.62 -8.70 -6.12
CA SER A 86 -2.05 -9.28 -4.90
C SER A 86 -2.59 -10.69 -4.62
N ARG A 87 -3.89 -10.92 -4.87
CA ARG A 87 -4.48 -12.27 -4.75
C ARG A 87 -3.92 -13.25 -5.77
N SER A 88 -3.73 -12.82 -7.01
CA SER A 88 -3.20 -13.65 -8.08
C SER A 88 -1.74 -14.01 -7.83
N GLU A 89 -0.94 -13.05 -7.39
CA GLU A 89 0.47 -13.23 -7.01
C GLU A 89 0.62 -14.17 -5.82
N LEU A 90 -0.18 -13.97 -4.76
CA LEU A 90 -0.17 -14.87 -3.60
C LEU A 90 -0.53 -16.31 -3.99
N LYS A 91 -1.52 -16.50 -4.86
CA LYS A 91 -1.86 -17.84 -5.38
C LYS A 91 -0.72 -18.47 -6.17
N ALA A 92 -0.01 -17.69 -6.99
CA ALA A 92 1.15 -18.16 -7.73
C ALA A 92 2.30 -18.59 -6.80
N LEU A 93 2.53 -17.84 -5.71
CA LEU A 93 3.49 -18.19 -4.67
C LEU A 93 3.10 -19.45 -3.90
N VAL A 94 1.82 -19.67 -3.63
CA VAL A 94 1.33 -20.91 -3.00
C VAL A 94 1.51 -22.11 -3.92
N ALA A 95 1.32 -21.94 -5.24
CA ALA A 95 1.48 -23.01 -6.22
C ALA A 95 2.95 -23.39 -6.47
N THR A 96 3.89 -22.50 -6.14
CA THR A 96 5.32 -22.70 -6.35
C THR A 96 5.95 -23.20 -5.05
N PRO A 97 6.49 -24.43 -5.00
CA PRO A 97 7.17 -24.91 -3.81
C PRO A 97 8.37 -24.01 -3.50
N PRO A 98 8.59 -23.63 -2.22
CA PRO A 98 9.71 -22.76 -1.87
C PRO A 98 11.04 -23.48 -2.14
N ASP A 99 12.02 -22.75 -2.68
CA ASP A 99 13.36 -23.28 -2.94
C ASP A 99 14.11 -23.66 -1.65
N GLU A 100 13.70 -23.09 -0.51
CA GLU A 100 14.29 -23.33 0.81
C GLU A 100 13.21 -23.80 1.82
N PRO A 101 13.52 -24.79 2.68
CA PRO A 101 12.63 -25.20 3.76
C PRO A 101 12.42 -24.05 4.75
N GLY A 102 11.16 -23.61 4.91
CA GLY A 102 10.80 -22.48 5.78
C GLY A 102 10.78 -21.11 5.10
N GLY A 103 10.58 -21.06 3.78
CA GLY A 103 10.47 -19.83 2.97
C GLY A 103 9.36 -18.86 3.40
N GLU A 104 9.57 -18.18 4.53
CA GLU A 104 8.76 -17.06 4.98
C GLU A 104 9.07 -15.82 4.14
N THR A 105 8.02 -15.07 3.83
CA THR A 105 8.10 -13.79 3.15
C THR A 105 7.41 -12.70 3.98
N TYR A 106 7.85 -11.46 3.79
CA TYR A 106 7.06 -10.33 4.27
C TYR A 106 5.82 -10.16 3.40
N ALA A 107 4.74 -9.68 4.02
CA ALA A 107 3.53 -9.32 3.33
C ALA A 107 2.87 -8.12 3.98
N LEU A 108 2.23 -7.29 3.17
CA LEU A 108 1.35 -6.23 3.61
C LEU A 108 -0.08 -6.76 3.70
N VAL A 109 -0.62 -6.79 4.91
CA VAL A 109 -2.02 -7.14 5.17
C VAL A 109 -2.82 -5.86 5.27
N THR A 110 -3.71 -5.62 4.31
CA THR A 110 -4.64 -4.50 4.32
C THR A 110 -5.97 -4.94 4.89
N LEU A 111 -6.49 -4.23 5.89
CA LEU A 111 -7.76 -4.51 6.53
C LEU A 111 -8.93 -3.85 5.78
N ALA A 112 -10.11 -4.45 5.86
CA ALA A 112 -11.31 -3.92 5.24
C ALA A 112 -11.92 -2.71 5.99
N ALA A 113 -11.54 -2.53 7.26
CA ALA A 113 -11.98 -1.46 8.14
C ALA A 113 -10.88 -1.12 9.15
N TYR A 114 -11.03 0.01 9.82
CA TYR A 114 -10.20 0.34 10.97
C TYR A 114 -10.57 -0.55 12.17
N LEU A 115 -9.57 -1.14 12.81
CA LEU A 115 -9.73 -2.06 13.94
C LEU A 115 -9.05 -1.53 15.20
N ALA A 116 -9.64 -1.85 16.35
CA ALA A 116 -9.03 -1.64 17.65
C ALA A 116 -7.96 -2.73 17.91
N PRO A 117 -6.95 -2.46 18.78
CA PRO A 117 -5.84 -3.38 19.00
C PRO A 117 -6.26 -4.81 19.38
N ASP A 118 -7.28 -4.95 20.22
CA ASP A 118 -7.83 -6.25 20.68
C ASP A 118 -8.48 -7.06 19.55
N ARG A 119 -8.92 -6.40 18.49
CA ARG A 119 -9.59 -7.02 17.33
C ARG A 119 -8.61 -7.50 16.27
N LEU A 120 -7.30 -7.24 16.41
CA LEU A 120 -6.29 -7.66 15.43
C LEU A 120 -5.99 -9.14 15.49
N THR A 121 -5.87 -9.74 16.69
CA THR A 121 -5.46 -11.16 16.84
C THR A 121 -6.41 -12.13 16.13
N PRO A 122 -7.75 -12.00 16.22
CA PRO A 122 -8.66 -12.88 15.48
C PRO A 122 -8.53 -12.76 13.95
N ILE A 123 -8.05 -11.62 13.44
CA ILE A 123 -7.97 -11.33 12.01
C ILE A 123 -6.61 -11.73 11.44
N ILE A 124 -5.50 -11.38 12.11
CA ILE A 124 -4.15 -11.69 11.64
C ILE A 124 -3.72 -13.10 12.09
N GLY A 125 -4.20 -13.56 13.24
CA GLY A 125 -3.88 -14.88 13.82
C GLY A 125 -2.48 -14.93 14.41
N ASP A 126 -1.93 -16.13 14.49
CA ASP A 126 -0.60 -16.38 15.08
C ASP A 126 0.55 -16.07 14.11
N VAL A 127 0.38 -15.07 13.24
CA VAL A 127 1.43 -14.65 12.30
C VAL A 127 2.32 -13.61 12.97
N SER A 128 3.63 -13.72 12.77
CA SER A 128 4.61 -12.75 13.23
C SER A 128 4.33 -11.38 12.61
N VAL A 129 3.86 -10.43 13.42
CA VAL A 129 3.68 -9.03 13.01
C VAL A 129 4.95 -8.26 13.31
N SER A 130 5.37 -7.41 12.37
CA SER A 130 6.52 -6.52 12.54
C SER A 130 6.06 -5.11 12.87
N GLU A 131 5.05 -4.61 12.15
CA GLU A 131 4.53 -3.26 12.30
C GLU A 131 3.03 -3.22 11.97
N VAL A 132 2.32 -2.24 12.52
CA VAL A 132 0.96 -1.89 12.14
C VAL A 132 0.87 -0.43 11.70
N PHE A 133 -0.06 -0.15 10.79
CA PHE A 133 -0.37 1.19 10.32
C PHE A 133 -1.64 1.69 10.98
N GLY A 134 -1.55 2.88 11.57
CA GLY A 134 -2.65 3.54 12.26
C GLY A 134 -3.01 4.86 11.60
N ARG A 135 -4.29 5.22 11.64
CA ARG A 135 -4.79 6.57 11.38
C ARG A 135 -6.11 6.74 12.12
N VAL A 136 -6.35 7.92 12.70
CA VAL A 136 -7.64 8.22 13.32
C VAL A 136 -8.65 8.57 12.22
N PRO A 137 -9.70 7.75 11.98
CA PRO A 137 -10.65 8.03 10.91
C PRO A 137 -11.48 9.27 11.26
N ARG A 138 -11.27 10.34 10.50
CA ARG A 138 -12.05 11.58 10.59
C ARG A 138 -12.60 11.92 9.20
N PRO A 139 -13.92 12.15 9.08
CA PRO A 139 -14.45 12.78 7.87
C PRO A 139 -13.75 14.13 7.68
N GLN A 140 -13.39 14.45 6.45
CA GLN A 140 -13.04 15.82 6.04
C GLN A 140 -11.78 16.41 6.68
N THR A 141 -10.97 15.57 7.32
CA THR A 141 -9.74 16.00 8.00
C THR A 141 -8.69 14.93 7.83
N GLN A 142 -7.57 15.31 7.22
CA GLN A 142 -6.40 14.46 7.19
C GLN A 142 -5.78 14.38 8.59
N THR A 143 -5.66 13.15 9.07
CA THR A 143 -4.99 12.77 10.32
C THR A 143 -3.68 12.07 9.96
N GLU A 144 -2.72 12.06 10.89
CA GLU A 144 -1.41 11.48 10.66
C GLU A 144 -1.51 9.97 10.45
N LEU A 145 -0.83 9.48 9.42
CA LEU A 145 -0.58 8.04 9.23
C LEU A 145 0.63 7.65 10.07
N VAL A 146 0.41 6.82 11.08
CA VAL A 146 1.46 6.39 12.00
C VAL A 146 1.87 4.94 11.76
N ARG A 147 3.15 4.64 11.95
CA ARG A 147 3.69 3.27 11.99
C ARG A 147 4.01 2.91 13.43
N ILE A 148 3.52 1.76 13.88
CA ILE A 148 3.72 1.26 15.25
C ILE A 148 4.39 -0.12 15.16
N PRO A 149 5.64 -0.27 15.62
CA PRO A 149 6.28 -1.58 15.76
C PRO A 149 5.47 -2.47 16.71
N ALA A 150 5.20 -3.71 16.31
CA ALA A 150 4.26 -4.58 17.02
C ALA A 150 4.65 -6.06 16.92
N MET A 151 5.57 -6.50 17.78
CA MET A 151 5.98 -7.91 17.85
C MET A 151 5.01 -8.77 18.69
N ARG A 152 4.29 -8.14 19.62
CA ARG A 152 3.31 -8.78 20.52
C ARG A 152 1.99 -8.03 20.45
N ILE A 153 0.99 -8.62 19.81
CA ILE A 153 -0.36 -8.06 19.71
C ILE A 153 -1.23 -8.64 20.83
N PRO A 154 -2.02 -7.82 21.56
CA PRO A 154 -2.25 -6.38 21.33
C PRO A 154 -1.29 -5.45 22.10
N ALA A 155 -0.48 -5.99 23.02
CA ALA A 155 0.26 -5.20 24.00
C ALA A 155 1.18 -4.12 23.40
N ASP A 156 1.95 -4.45 22.37
CA ASP A 156 2.88 -3.50 21.74
C ASP A 156 2.13 -2.43 20.93
N VAL A 157 0.98 -2.77 20.33
CA VAL A 157 0.11 -1.82 19.62
C VAL A 157 -0.49 -0.82 20.60
N VAL A 158 -1.02 -1.29 21.73
CA VAL A 158 -1.57 -0.42 22.80
C VAL A 158 -0.47 0.50 23.35
N ALA A 159 0.71 -0.04 23.64
CA ALA A 159 1.84 0.76 24.11
C ALA A 159 2.30 1.79 23.05
N GLY A 160 2.30 1.41 21.77
CA GLY A 160 2.58 2.30 20.65
C GLY A 160 1.57 3.42 20.50
N MET A 161 0.28 3.11 20.56
CA MET A 161 -0.81 4.10 20.53
C MET A 161 -0.68 5.11 21.67
N ARG A 162 -0.37 4.67 22.89
CA ARG A 162 -0.13 5.59 24.01
C ARG A 162 1.05 6.55 23.74
N ARG A 163 2.16 6.05 23.16
CA ARG A 163 3.29 6.92 22.77
C ARG A 163 2.92 7.91 21.67
N VAL A 164 2.05 7.52 20.74
CA VAL A 164 1.50 8.43 19.72
C VAL A 164 0.63 9.49 20.40
N ALA A 165 -0.23 9.10 21.34
CA ALA A 165 -1.06 10.02 22.09
C ALA A 165 -0.24 11.08 22.85
N GLU A 166 0.78 10.66 23.60
CA GLU A 166 1.69 11.57 24.31
C GLU A 166 2.48 12.51 23.37
N ARG A 167 2.78 12.06 22.14
CA ARG A 167 3.37 12.95 21.12
C ARG A 167 2.36 13.98 20.65
N LYS A 168 1.13 13.55 20.36
CA LYS A 168 0.05 14.38 19.85
C LYS A 168 -0.47 15.40 20.87
N ASP A 169 -0.49 15.05 22.16
CA ASP A 169 -0.80 15.99 23.24
C ASP A 169 0.22 17.14 23.30
N ARG A 170 1.52 16.82 23.15
CA ARG A 170 2.58 17.83 23.08
C ARG A 170 2.44 18.70 21.83
N GLU A 171 2.19 18.10 20.67
CA GLU A 171 1.93 18.82 19.43
C GLU A 171 0.73 19.79 19.56
N ALA A 172 -0.36 19.35 20.19
CA ALA A 172 -1.51 20.21 20.48
C ALA A 172 -1.16 21.38 21.40
N ALA A 173 -0.32 21.15 22.42
CA ALA A 173 0.16 22.21 23.32
C ALA A 173 1.07 23.21 22.56
N ASP A 174 1.96 22.72 21.71
CA ASP A 174 2.86 23.54 20.89
C ASP A 174 2.07 24.44 19.94
N TYR A 175 1.01 23.93 19.29
CA TYR A 175 0.12 24.73 18.46
C TYR A 175 -0.58 25.84 19.25
N ARG A 176 -1.10 25.54 20.45
CA ARG A 176 -1.73 26.55 21.31
C ARG A 176 -0.75 27.61 21.79
N ALA A 177 0.48 27.22 22.12
CA ALA A 177 1.54 28.16 22.51
C ALA A 177 1.83 29.14 21.37
N ARG A 178 2.00 28.62 20.13
CA ARG A 178 2.20 29.47 18.94
C ARG A 178 1.02 30.40 18.67
N ALA A 179 -0.21 29.93 18.84
CA ALA A 179 -1.41 30.77 18.70
C ALA A 179 -1.44 31.92 19.74
N ALA A 180 -1.00 31.65 20.98
CA ALA A 180 -0.95 32.64 22.05
C ALA A 180 0.17 33.68 21.89
N GLU A 181 1.25 33.34 21.17
CA GLU A 181 2.35 34.26 20.85
C GLU A 181 2.01 35.23 19.71
N LEU A 182 0.93 34.99 18.97
CA LEU A 182 0.51 35.88 17.88
C LEU A 182 0.02 37.24 18.41
N PRO A 183 0.49 38.36 17.83
CA PRO A 183 0.01 39.67 18.22
C PRO A 183 -1.50 39.85 17.89
N PRO A 184 -2.21 40.78 18.55
CA PRO A 184 -3.66 40.95 18.37
C PRO A 184 -4.08 41.24 16.93
N ASP A 185 -3.23 41.91 16.16
CA ASP A 185 -3.39 42.26 14.75
C ASP A 185 -2.84 41.20 13.78
N ALA A 186 -2.37 40.05 14.29
CA ALA A 186 -1.95 38.94 13.46
C ALA A 186 -3.08 38.46 12.53
N ASP A 187 -2.65 37.94 11.38
CA ASP A 187 -3.52 37.34 10.38
C ASP A 187 -4.50 36.33 11.01
N GLN A 188 -5.80 36.54 10.74
CA GLN A 188 -6.86 35.67 11.22
C GLN A 188 -6.74 34.25 10.65
N GLU A 189 -6.24 34.11 9.42
CA GLU A 189 -6.01 32.82 8.79
C GLU A 189 -4.94 32.01 9.52
N LEU A 190 -3.84 32.66 9.89
CA LEU A 190 -2.76 32.02 10.66
C LEU A 190 -3.24 31.58 12.05
N ARG A 191 -4.06 32.40 12.73
CA ARG A 191 -4.66 32.01 14.02
C ARG A 191 -5.55 30.78 13.86
N ARG A 192 -6.42 30.75 12.84
CA ARG A 192 -7.27 29.59 12.53
C ARG A 192 -6.46 28.35 12.22
N LEU A 193 -5.32 28.47 11.54
CA LEU A 193 -4.43 27.34 11.25
C LEU A 193 -3.85 26.72 12.52
N TYR A 194 -3.39 27.54 13.48
CA TYR A 194 -2.90 27.01 14.75
C TYR A 194 -4.02 26.43 15.62
N ASP A 195 -5.18 27.08 15.66
CA ASP A 195 -6.33 26.59 16.42
C ASP A 195 -6.83 25.24 15.84
N SER A 196 -6.91 25.11 14.52
CA SER A 196 -7.31 23.86 13.86
C SER A 196 -6.26 22.77 14.06
N GLY A 197 -4.97 23.08 13.93
CA GLY A 197 -3.88 22.14 14.21
C GLY A 197 -3.91 21.64 15.65
N ALA A 198 -4.13 22.53 16.63
CA ALA A 198 -4.26 22.17 18.03
C ALA A 198 -5.47 21.24 18.28
N GLN A 199 -6.59 21.49 17.62
CA GLN A 199 -7.79 20.65 17.75
C GLN A 199 -7.58 19.26 17.14
N VAL A 200 -7.01 19.18 15.93
CA VAL A 200 -6.73 17.90 15.28
C VAL A 200 -5.75 17.08 16.11
N ALA A 201 -4.66 17.67 16.57
CA ALA A 201 -3.68 16.98 17.40
C ALA A 201 -4.29 16.48 18.72
N LEU A 202 -5.16 17.27 19.38
CA LEU A 202 -5.84 16.84 20.60
C LEU A 202 -6.85 15.70 20.35
N ASP A 203 -7.60 15.78 19.25
CA ASP A 203 -8.54 14.73 18.85
C ASP A 203 -7.78 13.41 18.58
N GLU A 204 -6.64 13.49 17.89
CA GLU A 204 -5.77 12.34 17.65
C GLU A 204 -5.20 11.77 18.95
N ALA A 205 -4.73 12.63 19.85
CA ALA A 205 -4.19 12.21 21.14
C ALA A 205 -5.23 11.45 21.97
N THR A 206 -6.44 12.01 22.06
CA THR A 206 -7.57 11.41 22.78
C THR A 206 -7.96 10.06 22.19
N ALA A 207 -8.03 9.96 20.86
CA ALA A 207 -8.37 8.72 20.16
C ALA A 207 -7.32 7.62 20.42
N TYR A 208 -6.03 7.92 20.22
CA TYR A 208 -4.97 6.94 20.46
C TYR A 208 -4.84 6.58 21.94
N GLY A 209 -5.00 7.54 22.85
CA GLY A 209 -4.93 7.32 24.30
C GLY A 209 -6.05 6.42 24.84
N SER A 210 -7.20 6.41 24.18
CA SER A 210 -8.36 5.55 24.51
C SER A 210 -8.35 4.20 23.78
N GLY A 211 -7.35 3.90 22.95
CA GLY A 211 -7.26 2.62 22.23
C GLY A 211 -8.25 2.51 21.07
N CYS A 212 -8.45 3.59 20.32
CA CYS A 212 -9.41 3.66 19.21
C CYS A 212 -9.26 2.55 18.15
N SER A 213 -10.36 2.33 17.40
CA SER A 213 -10.35 1.58 16.15
C SER A 213 -9.66 2.38 15.06
N CYS A 214 -8.33 2.35 15.05
CA CYS A 214 -7.49 3.19 14.19
C CYS A 214 -6.46 2.39 13.37
N VAL A 215 -6.32 1.09 13.60
CA VAL A 215 -5.37 0.26 12.82
C VAL A 215 -6.03 -0.21 11.53
N TYR A 216 -5.38 -0.03 10.38
CA TYR A 216 -5.96 -0.40 9.08
C TYR A 216 -5.07 -1.30 8.21
N ALA A 217 -3.81 -1.51 8.60
CA ALA A 217 -2.93 -2.47 7.93
C ALA A 217 -1.84 -2.99 8.87
N ALA A 218 -1.19 -4.08 8.48
CA ALA A 218 -0.07 -4.68 9.20
C ALA A 218 0.98 -5.26 8.25
N ILE A 219 2.25 -5.15 8.63
CA ILE A 219 3.35 -5.89 7.98
C ILE A 219 3.55 -7.18 8.77
N VAL A 220 3.43 -8.30 8.07
CA VAL A 220 3.53 -9.63 8.67
C VAL A 220 4.62 -10.44 7.97
N ARG A 221 5.10 -11.50 8.64
CA ARG A 221 6.04 -12.46 8.06
C ARG A 221 5.53 -13.88 8.27
N ALA A 222 5.32 -14.60 7.17
CA ALA A 222 4.79 -15.96 7.18
C ALA A 222 5.08 -16.69 5.85
N THR A 223 4.82 -17.99 5.81
CA THR A 223 4.86 -18.76 4.55
C THR A 223 3.66 -18.41 3.65
N PRO A 224 3.77 -18.54 2.32
CA PRO A 224 2.66 -18.24 1.40
C PRO A 224 1.34 -18.96 1.76
N THR A 225 1.40 -20.22 2.19
CA THR A 225 0.21 -20.98 2.62
C THR A 225 -0.43 -20.41 3.90
N VAL A 226 0.36 -19.86 4.82
CA VAL A 226 -0.18 -19.16 6.01
C VAL A 226 -0.81 -17.84 5.59
N LEU A 227 -0.15 -17.09 4.71
CA LEU A 227 -0.65 -15.81 4.18
C LEU A 227 -1.96 -15.98 3.40
N ASP A 228 -2.11 -17.04 2.61
CA ASP A 228 -3.36 -17.37 1.90
C ASP A 228 -4.52 -17.63 2.88
N ARG A 229 -4.25 -18.31 4.01
CA ARG A 229 -5.23 -18.46 5.09
C ARG A 229 -5.60 -17.15 5.76
N VAL A 230 -4.67 -16.19 5.87
CA VAL A 230 -4.98 -14.83 6.35
C VAL A 230 -5.83 -14.09 5.34
N ALA A 231 -5.50 -14.17 4.05
CA ALA A 231 -6.25 -13.53 2.96
C ALA A 231 -7.71 -14.02 2.88
N ALA A 232 -7.97 -15.27 3.28
CA ALA A 232 -9.30 -15.85 3.32
C ALA A 232 -10.17 -15.39 4.51
N ARG A 233 -9.63 -14.64 5.48
CA ARG A 233 -10.37 -14.26 6.68
C ARG A 233 -11.30 -13.07 6.44
N PRO A 234 -12.51 -13.07 7.04
CA PRO A 234 -13.35 -11.89 7.08
C PRO A 234 -12.60 -10.71 7.69
N GLY A 235 -12.72 -9.53 7.08
CA GLY A 235 -12.04 -8.33 7.56
C GLY A 235 -10.64 -8.09 6.97
N VAL A 236 -10.07 -9.05 6.23
CA VAL A 236 -8.88 -8.82 5.40
C VAL A 236 -9.32 -8.46 3.98
N ARG A 237 -8.81 -7.33 3.46
CA ARG A 237 -9.13 -6.85 2.12
C ARG A 237 -8.15 -7.40 1.08
N ALA A 238 -6.86 -7.32 1.38
CA ALA A 238 -5.78 -7.82 0.55
C ALA A 238 -4.61 -8.30 1.40
N VAL A 239 -3.87 -9.27 0.88
CA VAL A 239 -2.56 -9.67 1.38
C VAL A 239 -1.62 -9.61 0.19
N ASP A 240 -0.68 -8.69 0.26
CA ASP A 240 0.28 -8.37 -0.79
C ASP A 240 1.64 -8.90 -0.36
N ALA A 241 1.99 -10.07 -0.91
CA ALA A 241 3.17 -10.82 -0.52
C ALA A 241 4.39 -10.34 -1.30
N ALA A 242 5.45 -9.98 -0.59
CA ALA A 242 6.63 -9.33 -1.14
C ALA A 242 7.91 -10.18 -0.91
N PRO A 243 8.10 -11.29 -1.65
CA PRO A 243 9.27 -12.17 -1.54
C PRO A 243 10.62 -11.50 -1.80
N GLU A 244 10.61 -10.40 -2.55
CA GLU A 244 11.73 -9.51 -2.80
C GLU A 244 12.16 -8.71 -1.56
N VAL A 245 11.26 -8.48 -0.60
CA VAL A 245 11.60 -7.79 0.65
C VAL A 245 12.37 -8.74 1.56
N ARG A 246 13.68 -8.52 1.69
CA ARG A 246 14.53 -9.23 2.67
C ARG A 246 14.73 -8.46 3.96
N ARG A 247 14.59 -7.14 3.89
CA ARG A 247 14.88 -6.19 4.97
C ARG A 247 13.84 -5.08 4.99
N LEU A 248 13.13 -4.93 6.10
CA LEU A 248 12.09 -3.91 6.25
C LEU A 248 12.64 -2.48 6.16
N ASP A 249 13.88 -2.25 6.58
CA ASP A 249 14.51 -0.93 6.52
C ASP A 249 14.87 -0.48 5.09
N ARG A 250 14.72 -1.36 4.10
CA ARG A 250 14.94 -1.09 2.67
C ARG A 250 13.68 -1.20 1.84
N ALA A 251 12.52 -1.21 2.50
CA ALA A 251 11.23 -1.29 1.84
C ALA A 251 10.30 -0.17 2.32
N VAL A 252 9.45 0.29 1.41
CA VAL A 252 8.41 1.28 1.69
C VAL A 252 7.06 0.62 1.46
N PHE A 253 6.24 0.63 2.49
CA PHE A 253 4.90 0.06 2.48
C PHE A 253 3.87 1.17 2.44
N THR A 254 2.98 1.14 1.46
CA THR A 254 1.90 2.12 1.24
C THR A 254 0.54 1.42 1.19
N PRO A 255 0.00 1.00 2.35
CA PRO A 255 -1.31 0.35 2.38
C PRO A 255 -2.43 1.30 1.96
N PRO A 256 -3.40 0.85 1.15
CA PRO A 256 -4.57 1.65 0.82
C PRO A 256 -5.46 1.82 2.05
N LEU A 257 -6.09 2.99 2.16
CA LEU A 257 -6.99 3.30 3.25
C LEU A 257 -8.32 2.52 3.11
N PRO A 258 -9.01 2.19 4.21
CA PRO A 258 -10.31 1.51 4.15
C PRO A 258 -11.38 2.24 3.32
N GLU A 259 -11.38 3.57 3.33
CA GLU A 259 -12.28 4.42 2.55
C GLU A 259 -11.91 4.51 1.06
N GLN A 260 -10.67 4.19 0.68
CA GLN A 260 -10.24 4.17 -0.73
C GLN A 260 -10.71 2.86 -1.38
N ARG A 261 -11.83 2.90 -2.09
CA ARG A 261 -12.44 1.72 -2.73
C ARG A 261 -12.22 1.61 -4.24
N ASP A 262 -12.06 2.74 -4.93
CA ASP A 262 -11.98 2.76 -6.39
C ASP A 262 -10.57 3.07 -6.86
N VAL A 263 -10.06 4.25 -6.47
CA VAL A 263 -8.76 4.78 -6.88
C VAL A 263 -8.07 5.41 -5.67
N VAL A 264 -6.76 5.23 -5.60
CA VAL A 264 -5.91 5.88 -4.59
C VAL A 264 -5.88 7.37 -4.82
N ARG A 265 -6.32 8.12 -3.82
CA ARG A 265 -6.34 9.58 -3.81
C ARG A 265 -5.84 10.06 -2.45
N PRO A 266 -5.11 11.18 -2.37
CA PRO A 266 -4.87 11.84 -1.10
C PRO A 266 -6.18 12.00 -0.33
N PRO A 267 -6.20 11.79 1.00
CA PRO A 267 -7.37 12.13 1.81
C PRO A 267 -7.80 13.56 1.49
N ALA A 268 -9.09 13.77 1.24
CA ALA A 268 -9.60 15.10 0.96
C ALA A 268 -9.57 15.94 2.24
N ASP A 269 -8.90 17.09 2.18
CA ASP A 269 -9.10 18.19 3.13
C ASP A 269 -10.11 19.16 2.51
N ASP A 270 -11.37 19.10 2.92
CA ASP A 270 -12.37 20.12 2.60
C ASP A 270 -12.19 21.36 3.50
N GLY A 271 -11.01 21.97 3.36
CA GLY A 271 -10.71 23.35 3.71
C GLY A 271 -10.44 24.24 2.49
N SER A 272 -10.28 23.66 1.29
CA SER A 272 -10.11 24.42 0.04
C SER A 272 -11.41 24.41 -0.78
N PRO A 273 -11.90 25.57 -1.25
CA PRO A 273 -13.11 25.63 -2.07
C PRO A 273 -12.84 24.93 -3.40
N THR A 274 -13.38 23.72 -3.54
CA THR A 274 -13.45 23.07 -4.85
C THR A 274 -14.42 23.90 -5.70
N PRO A 275 -14.05 24.38 -6.91
CA PRO A 275 -15.02 25.03 -7.78
C PRO A 275 -16.06 23.98 -8.15
N SER A 276 -17.23 24.08 -7.50
CA SER A 276 -18.40 23.27 -7.85
C SER A 276 -18.74 23.58 -9.30
N GLY A 277 -18.43 22.64 -10.19
CA GLY A 277 -18.94 22.64 -11.55
C GLY A 277 -20.45 22.74 -11.47
N GLY A 278 -20.98 23.86 -11.97
CA GLY A 278 -22.40 24.16 -11.94
C GLY A 278 -23.21 23.04 -12.58
N SER A 279 -23.91 22.29 -11.75
CA SER A 279 -25.04 21.48 -12.20
C SER A 279 -26.21 22.44 -12.42
N THR A 280 -26.22 23.13 -13.56
CA THR A 280 -27.43 23.79 -14.05
C THR A 280 -28.41 22.70 -14.43
N THR A 281 -29.44 22.60 -13.59
CA THR A 281 -30.66 21.82 -13.76
C THR A 281 -31.26 22.02 -15.15
N ALA A 282 -31.33 20.96 -15.95
CA ALA A 282 -32.15 20.92 -17.16
C ALA A 282 -33.57 20.42 -16.79
N PRO A 283 -34.65 21.20 -17.03
CA PRO A 283 -36.01 20.72 -16.82
C PRO A 283 -36.48 19.88 -18.00
N ALA A 284 -37.10 18.74 -17.69
CA ALA A 284 -37.83 17.91 -18.64
C ALA A 284 -39.13 18.60 -19.10
N SER A 285 -39.43 18.57 -20.40
CA SER A 285 -40.80 18.67 -20.94
C SER A 285 -40.89 18.27 -22.43
N GLY A 286 -41.66 17.21 -22.69
CA GLY A 286 -42.68 17.05 -23.74
C GLY A 286 -42.40 17.38 -25.22
N THR A 287 -42.50 16.35 -26.07
CA THR A 287 -42.80 16.44 -27.53
C THR A 287 -44.30 16.68 -27.75
N PRO A 288 -44.71 17.58 -28.69
CA PRO A 288 -45.24 17.14 -30.00
C PRO A 288 -44.90 18.05 -31.20
N ALA A 289 -44.82 17.48 -32.41
CA ALA A 289 -44.72 18.15 -33.73
C ALA A 289 -46.13 18.42 -34.33
N PRO A 290 -46.35 19.05 -35.53
CA PRO A 290 -45.41 19.61 -36.54
C PRO A 290 -45.75 21.03 -37.15
N ASP A 291 -44.74 21.67 -37.79
CA ASP A 291 -44.61 22.62 -38.94
C ASP A 291 -45.77 23.58 -39.42
N PRO A 292 -45.54 24.67 -40.24
CA PRO A 292 -44.32 25.08 -40.98
C PRO A 292 -43.96 26.60 -41.07
N SER A 293 -42.76 26.86 -41.61
CA SER A 293 -42.34 27.97 -42.51
C SER A 293 -41.54 29.18 -41.98
N LEU A 294 -40.51 29.49 -42.79
CA LEU A 294 -39.82 30.77 -43.06
C LEU A 294 -38.44 31.02 -42.39
N ASP A 295 -37.39 30.73 -43.18
CA ASP A 295 -36.13 31.49 -43.29
C ASP A 295 -36.37 33.02 -43.49
N PRO A 296 -35.38 33.94 -43.34
CA PRO A 296 -33.91 33.73 -43.28
C PRO A 296 -33.16 34.57 -42.20
N THR A 297 -31.83 34.35 -42.10
CA THR A 297 -30.71 35.35 -42.04
C THR A 297 -29.65 35.04 -40.94
N PRO A 298 -28.35 34.93 -41.26
CA PRO A 298 -27.26 34.77 -40.29
C PRO A 298 -26.61 36.11 -39.90
N PRO A 299 -25.96 36.18 -38.73
CA PRO A 299 -24.58 36.64 -38.76
C PRO A 299 -23.60 35.85 -37.88
N SER A 300 -22.36 35.88 -38.35
CA SER A 300 -21.10 35.35 -37.86
C SER A 300 -20.73 35.71 -36.41
N THR A 301 -20.10 34.76 -35.70
CA THR A 301 -18.88 35.01 -34.90
C THR A 301 -18.28 33.69 -34.36
N PRO A 302 -16.97 33.42 -34.54
CA PRO A 302 -16.29 32.30 -33.89
C PRO A 302 -15.77 32.69 -32.49
N PRO A 303 -15.89 31.84 -31.45
CA PRO A 303 -15.20 32.07 -30.20
C PRO A 303 -13.75 31.57 -30.23
N THR A 304 -12.90 32.48 -29.77
CA THR A 304 -11.46 32.48 -29.55
C THR A 304 -10.96 31.29 -28.70
N ALA A 305 -9.82 30.72 -29.11
CA ALA A 305 -9.06 29.72 -28.34
C ALA A 305 -8.47 30.33 -27.04
N PRO A 306 -8.45 29.60 -25.91
CA PRO A 306 -7.71 30.02 -24.73
C PRO A 306 -6.21 29.75 -24.88
N VAL A 307 -5.45 30.72 -24.38
CA VAL A 307 -4.00 30.91 -24.45
C VAL A 307 -3.29 29.93 -23.49
N SER A 308 -2.29 29.21 -24.00
CA SER A 308 -1.33 28.44 -23.19
C SER A 308 -0.45 29.39 -22.38
N VAL A 309 -0.47 29.24 -21.06
CA VAL A 309 0.49 29.90 -20.15
C VAL A 309 1.42 28.83 -19.60
N SER A 310 2.69 28.90 -19.98
CA SER A 310 3.78 28.08 -19.45
C SER A 310 4.13 28.52 -18.02
N PRO A 311 4.42 27.60 -17.08
CA PRO A 311 5.00 27.95 -15.79
C PRO A 311 6.52 28.21 -15.89
N PRO A 312 7.07 29.10 -15.04
CA PRO A 312 8.48 29.45 -15.04
C PRO A 312 9.36 28.37 -14.39
N THR A 313 10.46 28.06 -15.08
CA THR A 313 11.64 27.34 -14.59
C THR A 313 12.24 28.05 -13.38
N SER A 314 12.32 27.37 -12.24
CA SER A 314 13.12 27.82 -11.09
C SER A 314 14.41 27.00 -11.04
N GLU A 315 15.54 27.68 -11.21
CA GLU A 315 16.89 27.13 -11.01
C GLU A 315 17.17 26.88 -9.52
N PRO A 316 17.85 25.78 -9.15
CA PRO A 316 18.26 25.54 -7.78
C PRO A 316 19.52 26.36 -7.43
N THR A 317 19.40 27.22 -6.43
CA THR A 317 20.53 27.90 -5.78
C THR A 317 21.29 26.90 -4.89
N THR A 318 22.55 26.68 -5.23
CA THR A 318 23.53 25.88 -4.50
C THR A 318 23.89 26.54 -3.16
N ALA A 319 23.66 25.85 -2.05
CA ALA A 319 24.16 26.25 -0.73
C ALA A 319 25.61 25.74 -0.50
N PRO A 320 26.47 26.51 0.19
CA PRO A 320 27.86 26.13 0.45
C PRO A 320 28.00 25.09 1.60
N PRO A 321 29.06 24.25 1.58
CA PRO A 321 29.26 23.20 2.57
C PRO A 321 29.69 23.73 3.94
N SER A 322 29.10 23.17 5.00
CA SER A 322 29.42 23.43 6.40
C SER A 322 30.76 22.79 6.82
N ALA A 323 31.46 23.48 7.72
CA ALA A 323 32.78 23.14 8.23
C ALA A 323 32.83 21.86 9.10
N PRO A 324 34.00 21.24 9.29
CA PRO A 324 34.16 19.99 10.05
C PRO A 324 34.00 20.22 11.57
N GLN A 325 33.24 19.34 12.23
CA GLN A 325 33.16 19.29 13.69
C GLN A 325 34.40 18.61 14.30
N PRO A 326 34.84 19.03 15.51
CA PRO A 326 36.00 18.43 16.19
C PRO A 326 35.68 17.05 16.80
N PRO A 327 36.71 16.24 17.13
CA PRO A 327 36.54 14.86 17.60
C PRO A 327 35.98 14.80 19.01
N VAL A 328 35.04 13.88 19.24
CA VAL A 328 34.47 13.54 20.56
C VAL A 328 35.40 12.56 21.27
N GLU A 329 35.88 12.92 22.46
CA GLU A 329 36.65 12.03 23.34
C GLU A 329 35.77 10.90 23.92
N PRO A 330 36.30 9.67 24.07
CA PRO A 330 35.56 8.55 24.63
C PRO A 330 35.47 8.60 26.16
N SER A 331 34.25 8.77 26.67
CA SER A 331 33.94 8.64 28.10
C SER A 331 34.09 7.20 28.59
N THR A 332 34.83 7.03 29.68
CA THR A 332 35.09 5.78 30.39
C THR A 332 33.81 5.25 31.07
N PRO A 333 33.48 3.95 30.99
CA PRO A 333 32.30 3.39 31.65
C PRO A 333 32.53 3.20 33.16
N ALA A 334 31.54 3.61 33.97
CA ALA A 334 31.50 3.40 35.41
C ALA A 334 31.16 1.93 35.77
N PRO A 335 31.62 1.42 36.93
CA PRO A 335 31.40 0.04 37.35
C PRO A 335 29.95 -0.24 37.82
N PRO A 336 29.49 -1.51 37.75
CA PRO A 336 28.13 -1.88 38.10
C PRO A 336 27.89 -1.88 39.62
N VAL A 337 26.76 -1.29 40.03
CA VAL A 337 26.27 -1.29 41.41
C VAL A 337 25.50 -2.59 41.66
N ALA A 338 25.83 -3.29 42.75
CA ALA A 338 25.24 -4.55 43.15
C ALA A 338 23.78 -4.42 43.59
N SER A 339 22.89 -5.23 42.99
CA SER A 339 21.50 -5.40 43.42
C SER A 339 21.42 -6.14 44.75
N THR A 340 20.79 -5.51 45.75
CA THR A 340 20.32 -6.17 46.96
C THR A 340 18.81 -6.35 46.85
N VAL A 341 18.34 -7.60 46.78
CA VAL A 341 16.93 -7.97 46.83
C VAL A 341 16.60 -8.36 48.28
N PRO A 342 15.62 -7.73 48.95
CA PRO A 342 15.13 -8.22 50.23
C PRO A 342 14.09 -9.33 50.02
N ALA A 343 14.21 -10.37 50.83
CA ALA A 343 13.26 -11.48 50.95
C ALA A 343 11.93 -10.98 51.54
N VAL A 344 10.82 -11.35 50.91
CA VAL A 344 9.46 -11.17 51.45
C VAL A 344 9.00 -12.52 51.99
N ALA A 345 8.59 -12.51 53.26
CA ALA A 345 8.09 -13.64 54.01
C ALA A 345 6.67 -14.03 53.55
N ASP A 346 6.48 -15.34 53.36
CA ASP A 346 5.18 -16.01 53.32
C ASP A 346 4.49 -15.88 54.68
N ASP A 347 3.29 -15.30 54.69
CA ASP A 347 2.34 -15.50 55.79
C ASP A 347 1.04 -16.06 55.23
N VAL A 348 0.67 -17.19 55.80
CA VAL A 348 -0.39 -18.10 55.40
C VAL A 348 -1.57 -17.82 56.30
N LEU A 349 -2.67 -17.30 55.76
CA LEU A 349 -3.97 -17.41 56.41
C LEU A 349 -4.98 -18.06 55.47
N VAL A 350 -5.32 -19.30 55.82
CA VAL A 350 -6.41 -20.11 55.30
C VAL A 350 -7.67 -19.71 56.05
N GLU A 351 -8.69 -19.17 55.37
CA GLU A 351 -10.06 -19.08 55.90
C GLU A 351 -10.94 -20.18 55.29
N PRO A 352 -11.83 -20.80 56.08
CA PRO A 352 -12.63 -21.94 55.65
C PRO A 352 -13.95 -21.53 54.99
N THR A 353 -14.21 -22.24 53.89
CA THR A 353 -15.48 -22.74 53.35
C THR A 353 -16.77 -22.46 54.14
N GLU A 354 -17.71 -21.76 53.50
CA GLU A 354 -19.15 -21.92 53.78
C GLU A 354 -19.89 -22.28 52.47
N ILE A 355 -20.46 -23.48 52.45
CA ILE A 355 -21.28 -24.06 51.38
C ILE A 355 -22.73 -23.66 51.70
N VAL A 356 -23.37 -22.91 50.82
CA VAL A 356 -24.83 -22.73 50.85
C VAL A 356 -25.44 -23.50 49.68
N GLU A 357 -26.02 -24.63 50.05
CA GLU A 357 -26.89 -25.49 49.27
C GLU A 357 -28.27 -24.83 49.14
N VAL A 358 -28.74 -24.57 47.92
CA VAL A 358 -30.13 -24.15 47.66
C VAL A 358 -30.76 -25.19 46.74
N GLU A 359 -31.56 -26.05 47.36
CA GLU A 359 -32.47 -26.98 46.70
C GLU A 359 -33.85 -26.32 46.47
N ALA A 360 -34.51 -26.77 45.42
CA ALA A 360 -35.65 -26.18 44.75
C ALA A 360 -36.99 -26.23 45.51
N ARG A 361 -37.88 -25.29 45.14
CA ARG A 361 -39.32 -25.55 44.94
C ARG A 361 -39.89 -24.65 43.85
#